data_AF-A0A7S3TEJ6-F1
#
_entry.id   AF-A0A7S3TEJ6-F1
#
_cell.length_a   1.000
_cell.length_b   1.000
_cell.length_c   1.000
_cell.angle_alpha   90.00
_cell.angle_beta   90.00
_cell.angle_gamma   90.00
#
_symmetry.space_group_name_H-M   'P 1'
#
loop_
_entity.id
_entity.type
_entity.pdbx_description
1 polymer ?
#
loop_
_entity_poly.entity_id
_entity_poly.type
_entity_poly.pdbx_seq_one_letter_code
_entity_poly.pdbx_strand_id
1 'polypeptide(L)'
;AEFSPRYAHAAVINRNQQIFVIGGAVADLGADGGHGYLEDVWVSDDMGEHWELVTPRSPRFSARRGHAAVMDANKVVMFVLGGFCGRACFNNDWWNSENGDVWNPMGTAPW
;
A
#
# COMPACT_ATOMS: atom_id res chain seq x y z
N ALA A 1 6.13 -13.90 7.97
CA ALA A 1 7.06 -12.77 7.80
C ALA A 1 6.88 -11.86 9.00
N GLU A 2 7.90 -11.13 9.44
CA GLU A 2 7.74 -10.07 10.44
C GLU A 2 7.49 -8.72 9.74
N PHE A 3 6.74 -7.84 10.40
CA PHE A 3 6.47 -6.51 9.89
C PHE A 3 7.74 -5.65 9.95
N SER A 4 8.31 -5.34 8.79
CA SER A 4 9.62 -4.68 8.67
C SER A 4 9.57 -3.17 8.92
N PRO A 5 10.66 -2.57 9.48
CA PRO A 5 10.82 -1.12 9.54
C PRO A 5 10.71 -0.49 8.16
N ARG A 6 9.92 0.58 8.02
CA ARG A 6 9.64 1.21 6.72
C ARG A 6 9.31 2.68 6.85
N TYR A 7 9.52 3.44 5.77
CA TYR A 7 9.14 4.84 5.65
C TYR A 7 8.33 5.09 4.38
N ALA A 8 7.70 6.27 4.30
CA ALA A 8 6.89 6.69 3.15
C ALA A 8 5.83 5.64 2.70
N HIS A 9 5.31 4.87 3.65
CA HIS A 9 4.13 4.03 3.48
C HIS A 9 2.86 4.88 3.63
N ALA A 10 1.72 4.35 3.21
CA ALA A 10 0.42 4.90 3.57
C ALA A 10 -0.23 4.03 4.64
N ALA A 11 -1.07 4.65 5.48
CA ALA A 11 -1.85 3.94 6.48
C ALA A 11 -3.29 4.46 6.50
N VAL A 12 -4.24 3.55 6.69
CA VAL A 12 -5.67 3.86 6.79
C VAL A 12 -6.34 2.98 7.84
N ILE A 13 -7.45 3.44 8.40
CA ILE A 13 -8.25 2.68 9.37
C ILE A 13 -9.69 2.60 8.89
N ASN A 14 -10.30 1.42 8.98
CA ASN A 14 -11.70 1.23 8.62
C ASN A 14 -12.65 1.37 9.83
N ARG A 15 -13.96 1.28 9.59
CA ARG A 15 -14.98 1.40 10.67
C ARG A 15 -14.95 0.25 11.67
N ASN A 16 -14.34 -0.89 11.31
CA ASN A 16 -14.14 -2.03 12.19
C ASN A 16 -12.86 -1.89 13.04
N GLN A 17 -12.21 -0.71 13.01
CA GLN A 17 -10.95 -0.42 13.70
C GLN A 17 -9.75 -1.22 13.19
N GLN A 18 -9.85 -1.81 12.00
CA GLN A 18 -8.73 -2.50 11.37
C GLN A 18 -7.80 -1.46 10.75
N ILE A 19 -6.52 -1.51 11.12
CA ILE A 19 -5.49 -0.60 10.63
C ILE A 19 -4.74 -1.31 9.51
N PHE A 20 -4.66 -0.67 8.34
CA PHE A 20 -3.91 -1.16 7.20
C PHE A 20 -2.66 -0.31 6.99
N VAL A 21 -1.51 -0.96 6.81
CA VAL A 21 -0.28 -0.32 6.33
C VAL A 21 0.03 -0.86 4.94
N ILE A 22 0.24 0.06 4.00
CA ILE A 22 0.30 -0.24 2.56
C ILE A 22 1.64 0.23 2.01
N GLY A 23 2.38 -0.70 1.41
CA GLY A 23 3.65 -0.46 0.72
C GLY A 23 4.68 0.30 1.55
N GLY A 24 5.38 1.24 0.89
CA GLY A 24 6.45 2.03 1.49
C GLY A 24 7.83 1.53 1.06
N ALA A 25 8.85 1.84 1.85
CA ALA A 25 10.22 1.45 1.56
C ALA A 25 11.02 1.07 2.80
N VAL A 26 11.88 0.06 2.68
CA VAL A 26 12.93 -0.30 3.66
C VAL A 26 14.29 0.34 3.33
N ALA A 27 14.47 0.79 2.08
CA ALA A 27 15.67 1.45 1.59
C ALA A 27 15.34 2.33 0.37
N ASP A 28 16.13 3.37 0.17
CA ASP A 28 16.10 4.20 -1.03
C ASP A 28 16.68 3.48 -2.26
N LEU A 29 16.67 4.16 -3.41
CA LEU A 29 17.25 3.64 -4.65
C LEU A 29 18.78 3.52 -4.50
N GLY A 30 19.31 2.33 -4.75
CA GLY A 30 20.73 2.04 -4.82
C GLY A 30 21.37 2.50 -6.13
N ALA A 31 22.71 2.58 -6.15
CA ALA A 31 23.48 2.96 -7.33
C ALA A 31 23.39 1.92 -8.47
N ASP A 32 23.10 0.67 -8.13
CA ASP A 32 22.82 -0.45 -9.03
C ASP A 32 21.38 -0.44 -9.58
N GLY A 33 20.55 0.51 -9.15
CA GLY A 33 19.14 0.60 -9.52
C GLY A 33 18.21 -0.29 -8.69
N GLY A 34 18.74 -1.04 -7.71
CA GLY A 34 17.94 -1.77 -6.74
C GLY A 34 17.18 -0.81 -5.80
N HIS A 35 16.06 -1.27 -5.23
CA HIS A 35 15.32 -0.49 -4.26
C HIS A 35 14.64 -1.36 -3.21
N GLY A 36 14.44 -0.81 -2.02
CA GLY A 36 13.70 -1.45 -0.94
C GLY A 36 12.20 -1.17 -0.96
N TYR A 37 11.60 -0.89 -2.12
CA TYR A 37 10.17 -0.54 -2.20
C TYR A 37 9.29 -1.78 -2.04
N LEU A 38 8.15 -1.57 -1.40
CA LEU A 38 7.25 -2.63 -0.99
C LEU A 38 5.86 -2.44 -1.63
N GLU A 39 5.19 -3.57 -1.83
CA GLU A 39 3.82 -3.73 -2.32
C GLU A 39 3.00 -4.63 -1.39
N ASP A 40 3.53 -4.90 -0.20
CA ASP A 40 2.84 -5.66 0.82
C ASP A 40 1.78 -4.79 1.50
N VAL A 41 0.80 -5.48 2.07
CA VAL A 41 -0.26 -4.88 2.88
C VAL A 41 -0.27 -5.63 4.19
N TRP A 42 -0.21 -4.89 5.28
CA TRP A 42 -0.31 -5.41 6.63
C TRP A 42 -1.60 -4.93 7.26
N VAL A 43 -2.24 -5.78 8.04
CA VAL A 43 -3.45 -5.45 8.80
C VAL A 43 -3.22 -5.72 10.28
N SER A 44 -3.77 -4.86 11.12
CA SER A 44 -3.90 -5.09 12.56
C SER A 44 -5.36 -4.94 12.95
N ASP A 45 -5.88 -5.94 13.67
CA ASP A 45 -7.25 -5.99 14.18
C ASP A 45 -7.35 -5.62 15.67
N ASP A 46 -6.21 -5.26 16.27
CA ASP A 46 -6.05 -5.00 17.72
C ASP A 46 -5.29 -3.70 17.99
N MET A 47 -5.60 -2.66 17.21
CA MET A 47 -5.08 -1.30 17.40
C MET A 47 -3.55 -1.19 17.29
N GLY A 48 -2.92 -2.09 16.54
CA GLY A 48 -1.50 -2.06 16.21
C GLY A 48 -0.61 -2.90 17.13
N GLU A 49 -1.18 -3.71 18.03
CA GLU A 49 -0.41 -4.61 18.88
C GLU A 49 0.18 -5.78 18.08
N HIS A 50 -0.62 -6.38 17.19
CA HIS A 50 -0.20 -7.45 16.30
C HIS A 50 -0.50 -7.09 14.84
N TRP A 51 0.35 -7.61 13.94
CA TRP A 51 0.27 -7.32 12.52
C TRP A 51 0.33 -8.61 11.71
N GLU A 52 -0.61 -8.75 10.79
CA GLU A 52 -0.70 -9.88 9.88
C GLU A 52 -0.45 -9.44 8.44
N LEU A 53 0.36 -10.22 7.71
CA LEU A 53 0.60 -9.98 6.30
C LEU A 53 -0.64 -10.41 5.51
N VAL A 54 -1.27 -9.47 4.82
CA VAL A 54 -2.40 -9.76 3.95
C VAL A 54 -1.90 -10.50 2.70
N THR A 55 -2.33 -11.74 2.55
CA THR A 55 -1.94 -12.58 1.41
C THR A 55 -2.74 -12.18 0.17
N PRO A 56 -2.10 -11.77 -0.92
CA PRO A 56 -2.82 -11.38 -2.14
C PRO A 56 -3.51 -12.58 -2.77
N ARG A 57 -4.75 -12.38 -3.20
CA ARG A 57 -5.54 -13.36 -3.98
C ARG A 57 -5.65 -12.96 -5.46
N SER A 58 -5.20 -11.77 -5.83
CA SER A 58 -5.14 -11.26 -7.20
C SER A 58 -3.85 -10.48 -7.46
N PRO A 59 -3.49 -10.20 -8.73
CA PRO A 59 -2.56 -9.13 -9.04
C PRO A 59 -2.99 -7.81 -8.38
N ARG A 60 -2.00 -6.98 -8.06
CA ARG A 60 -2.14 -5.72 -7.31
C ARG A 60 -1.20 -4.65 -7.85
N PHE A 61 -1.23 -3.47 -7.25
CA PHE A 61 -0.30 -2.38 -7.55
C PHE A 61 1.17 -2.82 -7.37
N SER A 62 2.06 -2.21 -8.16
CA SER A 62 3.51 -2.41 -8.07
C SER A 62 4.13 -1.78 -6.82
N ALA A 63 5.26 -2.33 -6.37
CA ALA A 63 6.05 -1.78 -5.27
C ALA A 63 6.29 -0.27 -5.38
N ARG A 64 5.97 0.46 -4.31
CA ARG A 64 5.97 1.93 -4.32
C ARG A 64 6.08 2.55 -2.94
N ARG A 65 6.66 3.76 -2.89
CA ARG A 65 6.70 4.62 -1.71
C ARG A 65 6.13 6.01 -2.00
N GLY A 66 5.77 6.75 -0.95
CA GLY A 66 5.26 8.11 -1.05
C GLY A 66 3.94 8.22 -1.81
N HIS A 67 3.16 7.14 -1.84
CA HIS A 67 1.81 7.13 -2.40
C HIS A 67 0.81 7.62 -1.36
N ALA A 68 -0.39 7.99 -1.81
CA ALA A 68 -1.50 8.28 -0.91
C ALA A 68 -2.42 7.06 -0.77
N ALA A 69 -3.05 6.92 0.39
CA ALA A 69 -4.17 6.03 0.57
C ALA A 69 -5.33 6.73 1.30
N VAL A 70 -6.55 6.38 0.93
CA VAL A 70 -7.77 6.91 1.57
C VAL A 70 -8.79 5.80 1.76
N MET A 71 -9.67 5.97 2.74
CA MET A 71 -10.81 5.09 2.99
C MET A 71 -12.10 5.80 2.61
N ASP A 72 -12.95 5.14 1.82
CA ASP A 72 -14.36 5.51 1.82
C ASP A 72 -14.91 5.14 3.20
N ALA A 73 -15.56 6.08 3.87
CA ALA A 73 -16.20 5.76 5.13
C ALA A 73 -17.39 4.83 4.85
N ASN A 74 -18.22 5.14 3.84
CA ASN A 74 -19.52 4.51 3.60
C ASN A 74 -19.44 3.06 3.15
N LYS A 75 -18.33 2.67 2.55
CA LYS A 75 -18.01 1.32 2.14
C LYS A 75 -16.60 1.02 2.63
N VAL A 76 -16.31 -0.19 3.11
CA VAL A 76 -14.95 -0.56 3.53
C VAL A 76 -14.11 -0.72 2.26
N VAL A 77 -13.71 0.39 1.64
CA VAL A 77 -12.96 0.43 0.39
C VAL A 77 -11.75 1.33 0.59
N MET A 78 -10.58 0.72 0.51
CA MET A 78 -9.28 1.37 0.48
C MET A 78 -8.97 1.79 -0.94
N PHE A 79 -8.36 2.97 -1.10
CA PHE A 79 -7.78 3.41 -2.36
C PHE A 79 -6.28 3.61 -2.21
N VAL A 80 -5.51 3.22 -3.22
CA VAL A 80 -4.07 3.51 -3.35
C VAL A 80 -3.87 4.38 -4.58
N LEU A 81 -3.18 5.50 -4.44
CA LEU A 81 -3.07 6.52 -5.47
C LEU A 81 -1.60 6.88 -5.74
N GLY A 82 -1.16 6.64 -6.98
CA GLY A 82 0.13 7.05 -7.49
C GLY A 82 1.33 6.56 -6.68
N GLY A 83 2.39 7.37 -6.62
CA GLY A 83 3.60 7.10 -5.82
C GLY A 83 4.86 6.86 -6.67
N PHE A 84 5.98 6.68 -5.98
CA PHE A 84 7.31 6.55 -6.57
C PHE A 84 7.73 5.08 -6.69
N CYS A 85 8.08 4.66 -7.92
CA CYS A 85 8.52 3.29 -8.25
C CYS A 85 10.01 3.20 -8.64
N GLY A 86 10.78 4.30 -8.56
CA GLY A 86 12.22 4.29 -8.87
C GLY A 86 12.69 5.55 -9.57
N ARG A 87 13.98 5.60 -9.97
CA ARG A 87 14.76 6.80 -10.37
C ARG A 87 14.04 7.93 -11.13
N ALA A 88 13.11 7.61 -12.03
CA ALA A 88 12.25 8.58 -12.73
C ALA A 88 10.85 7.99 -12.97
N CYS A 89 10.43 7.08 -12.10
CA CYS A 89 9.21 6.28 -12.21
C CYS A 89 8.21 6.81 -11.20
N PHE A 90 7.16 7.45 -11.71
CA PHE A 90 6.02 7.91 -10.93
C PHE A 90 4.77 7.24 -11.48
N ASN A 91 4.00 6.68 -10.59
CA ASN A 91 2.73 6.08 -10.92
C ASN A 91 1.63 7.14 -10.84
N ASN A 92 0.70 7.08 -11.79
CA ASN A 92 -0.59 7.77 -11.75
C ASN A 92 -1.76 6.77 -11.82
N ASP A 93 -1.50 5.48 -11.60
CA ASP A 93 -2.55 4.49 -11.45
C ASP A 93 -3.23 4.64 -10.08
N TRP A 94 -4.44 4.12 -9.99
CA TRP A 94 -5.14 4.01 -8.73
C TRP A 94 -5.91 2.71 -8.64
N TRP A 95 -6.01 2.19 -7.43
CA TRP A 95 -6.54 0.87 -7.13
C TRP A 95 -7.50 0.95 -5.97
N ASN A 96 -8.45 0.01 -5.93
CA ASN A 96 -9.27 -0.17 -4.74
C ASN A 96 -9.21 -1.60 -4.19
N SER A 97 -9.48 -1.75 -2.91
CA SER A 97 -9.64 -3.05 -2.26
C SER A 97 -10.53 -2.95 -1.03
N GLU A 98 -11.28 -4.00 -0.73
CA GLU A 98 -12.08 -4.04 0.51
C GLU A 98 -11.26 -4.49 1.72
N ASN A 99 -10.42 -5.53 1.55
CA ASN A 99 -9.67 -6.15 2.65
C ASN A 99 -8.16 -6.19 2.41
N GLY A 100 -7.67 -5.59 1.32
CA GLY A 100 -6.24 -5.50 0.98
C GLY A 100 -5.68 -6.75 0.30
N ASP A 101 -6.51 -7.77 0.08
CA ASP A 101 -6.13 -9.06 -0.49
C ASP A 101 -6.51 -9.19 -1.98
N VAL A 102 -7.61 -8.56 -2.39
CA VAL A 102 -8.04 -8.44 -3.80
C VAL A 102 -8.03 -6.98 -4.20
N TRP A 103 -7.23 -6.64 -5.20
CA TRP A 103 -7.07 -5.27 -5.68
C TRP A 103 -7.65 -5.11 -7.08
N ASN A 104 -8.53 -4.13 -7.26
CA ASN A 104 -9.12 -3.80 -8.56
C ASN A 104 -8.43 -2.57 -9.14
N PRO A 105 -7.88 -2.63 -10.37
CA PRO A 105 -7.35 -1.47 -11.04
C PRO A 105 -8.51 -0.55 -11.45
N MET A 106 -8.40 0.72 -11.08
CA MET A 106 -9.41 1.73 -11.40
C MET A 106 -9.03 2.60 -12.61
N GLY A 107 -7.82 2.40 -13.14
CA GLY A 107 -7.28 3.08 -14.31
C GLY A 107 -6.16 4.04 -13.95
N THR A 108 -5.92 5.00 -14.83
CA THR A 108 -4.98 6.10 -14.62
C THR A 108 -5.74 7.36 -14.22
N ALA A 109 -5.29 7.99 -13.13
CA ALA A 109 -5.77 9.30 -12.74
C ALA A 109 -5.32 10.35 -13.78
N PRO A 110 -6.17 11.34 -14.09
CA PRO A 110 -5.86 12.37 -15.09
C PRO A 110 -4.90 13.46 -14.58
N TRP A 111 -4.41 13.34 -13.35
CA TRP A 111 -3.57 14.31 -12.65
C TRP A 111 -2.24 13.69 -12.22
#